data_AF-A0A852UXD3-F1
#
_entry.id   AF-A0A852UXD3-F1
#
_cell.length_a   1.000
_cell.length_b   1.000
_cell.length_c   1.000
_cell.angle_alpha   90.00
_cell.angle_beta   90.00
_cell.angle_gamma   90.00
#
_symmetry.space_group_name_H-M   'P 1'
#
loop_
_entity.id
_entity.type
_entity.pdbx_description
1 polymer ?
#
loop_
_entity_poly.entity_id
_entity_poly.type
_entity_poly.pdbx_seq_one_letter_code
_entity_poly.pdbx_strand_id
1 'polypeptide(L)'
;MGWWPDGPETVSTQAAPRSTAVPPPRGARHGTGPGPGLDPGLDPGPGPALDPALDPALDPDEEAALRSAAHGGDTRAAHLLGRHCARRGDRAAARHWWERAATGGNMDSAYNLGLWHETHGSPDDAARWYELAADAGDAEAAAGLARLLLEQRGDVPGARRWFEAAARGGCRSAARRLALICEDAGETRAAGEWHRRAAVAGDLASAHDLGFIAYTRSEDDETLRWWELAARGGHADAAYHLGLFLRADRDPEGAEAFYRLAAKSEHPGAASQLGGIALSRGDLRTARAWFERAARAGRIDDQRMAGFVCVELGDPRAAGHWLGRAAAGGDPEAAFTFGLLLIAERGDVRGGRRWFREAARAGHRGAAAELASPTAEAGRHGEGIASRAGRQDEGGRHAAKDPGAGPRRPAVVLPPFWDRPASPELVARAELTAAAVARRGGTPLKVADLTEILGTWDLVTRPPRDRAGALAWLAGRSDVPRDALAYLASVRDTLLRPGGAPWPTPAEVERVLAVARDLRSAWPP
;
A
#
# COMPACT_ATOMS: atom_id res chain seq x y z
N MET A 1 -26.19 4.39 52.99
CA MET A 1 -25.32 4.38 54.19
C MET A 1 -23.95 4.83 53.74
N GLY A 2 -23.57 6.10 53.95
CA GLY A 2 -22.60 6.46 55.01
C GLY A 2 -21.42 7.23 54.40
N TRP A 3 -21.43 8.56 54.15
CA TRP A 3 -21.14 9.73 55.04
C TRP A 3 -19.88 10.50 54.54
N TRP A 4 -19.96 11.72 53.97
CA TRP A 4 -19.90 13.13 54.53
C TRP A 4 -18.47 13.58 54.99
N PRO A 5 -18.09 14.89 55.07
CA PRO A 5 -18.91 16.11 55.13
C PRO A 5 -18.45 17.40 54.37
N ASP A 6 -19.29 18.44 54.50
CA ASP A 6 -19.18 19.89 54.15
C ASP A 6 -17.92 20.60 54.68
N GLY A 7 -17.42 21.70 54.08
CA GLY A 7 -17.96 23.06 54.21
C GLY A 7 -16.83 24.12 54.24
N PRO A 8 -17.14 25.45 54.33
CA PRO A 8 -16.54 26.49 53.48
C PRO A 8 -15.65 27.51 54.22
N GLU A 9 -14.76 28.22 53.50
CA GLU A 9 -14.22 29.51 53.97
C GLU A 9 -14.05 30.55 52.85
N THR A 10 -14.64 31.70 53.11
CA THR A 10 -14.52 32.98 52.39
C THR A 10 -13.25 33.72 52.81
N VAL A 11 -12.45 34.23 51.88
CA VAL A 11 -11.77 35.54 52.05
C VAL A 11 -11.72 36.27 50.72
N SER A 12 -12.27 37.47 50.75
CA SER A 12 -12.35 38.43 49.68
C SER A 12 -11.11 39.34 49.68
N THR A 13 -10.80 39.87 48.49
CA THR A 13 -10.15 41.17 48.22
C THR A 13 -8.63 41.30 48.37
N GLN A 14 -7.94 41.28 47.24
CA GLN A 14 -6.98 42.35 46.92
C GLN A 14 -6.98 42.62 45.41
N ALA A 15 -7.31 43.86 45.07
CA ALA A 15 -7.35 44.40 43.72
C ALA A 15 -6.05 45.16 43.42
N ALA A 16 -5.45 44.92 42.25
CA ALA A 16 -4.64 45.86 41.46
C ALA A 16 -4.15 45.18 40.17
N PRO A 17 -3.79 45.91 39.09
CA PRO A 17 -4.52 46.99 38.45
C PRO A 17 -4.74 46.70 36.95
N ARG A 18 -5.67 47.46 36.36
CA ARG A 18 -5.92 47.48 34.91
C ARG A 18 -4.77 48.14 34.13
N SER A 19 -4.50 47.57 32.97
CA SER A 19 -4.25 48.25 31.68
C SER A 19 -2.99 49.11 31.55
N THR A 20 -2.01 48.59 30.81
CA THR A 20 -1.44 49.27 29.63
C THR A 20 -0.98 48.20 28.63
N ALA A 21 -1.84 47.86 27.69
CA ALA A 21 -1.49 46.99 26.56
C ALA A 21 -0.76 47.81 25.50
N VAL A 22 0.50 47.48 25.25
CA VAL A 22 1.25 47.89 24.05
C VAL A 22 0.84 46.95 22.92
N PRO A 23 0.35 47.43 21.76
CA PRO A 23 -0.07 46.54 20.67
C PRO A 23 1.15 46.01 19.89
N PRO A 24 1.13 44.75 19.41
CA PRO A 24 2.13 44.25 18.46
C PRO A 24 1.93 44.87 17.06
N PRO A 25 2.99 44.94 16.23
CA PRO A 25 2.91 45.54 14.90
C PRO A 25 1.99 44.72 13.98
N ARG A 26 1.16 45.43 13.20
CA ARG A 26 0.21 44.87 12.23
C ARG A 26 0.96 44.09 11.14
N GLY A 27 0.92 42.76 11.23
CA GLY A 27 1.27 41.86 10.14
C GLY A 27 0.23 41.89 9.03
N ALA A 28 0.71 41.88 7.79
CA ALA A 28 -0.08 41.84 6.57
C ALA A 28 -0.97 40.59 6.53
N ARG A 29 -2.25 40.78 6.19
CA ARG A 29 -3.21 39.69 5.99
C ARG A 29 -2.95 39.02 4.65
N HIS A 30 -2.35 37.84 4.65
CA HIS A 30 -2.50 36.88 3.56
C HIS A 30 -3.69 35.98 3.89
N GLY A 31 -4.69 35.98 3.01
CA GLY A 31 -5.87 35.13 3.14
C GLY A 31 -5.52 33.68 2.86
N THR A 32 -5.61 32.84 3.88
CA THR A 32 -5.55 31.38 3.76
C THR A 32 -6.97 30.82 3.66
N GLY A 33 -7.32 30.31 2.47
CA GLY A 33 -8.40 29.34 2.28
C GLY A 33 -7.81 27.95 2.02
N PRO A 34 -8.50 26.85 2.39
CA PRO A 34 -7.94 25.50 2.28
C PRO A 34 -7.99 25.01 0.82
N GLY A 35 -6.82 24.74 0.22
CA GLY A 35 -6.73 24.12 -1.12
C GLY A 35 -6.97 22.61 -1.06
N PRO A 36 -7.63 21.99 -2.07
CA PRO A 36 -7.86 20.56 -2.10
C PRO A 36 -6.54 19.80 -2.37
N GLY A 37 -6.42 18.61 -1.78
CA GLY A 37 -5.29 17.70 -1.98
C GLY A 37 -5.20 17.23 -3.43
N LEU A 38 -3.98 17.23 -3.98
CA LEU A 38 -3.66 16.68 -5.29
C LEU A 38 -2.81 15.41 -5.09
N ASP A 39 -3.33 14.30 -5.59
CA ASP A 39 -2.65 12.99 -5.70
C ASP A 39 -1.45 13.05 -6.66
N PRO A 40 -0.38 12.26 -6.44
CA PRO A 40 0.78 12.20 -7.33
C PRO A 40 0.56 11.12 -8.40
N GLY A 41 0.11 11.51 -9.60
CA GLY A 41 -0.02 10.54 -10.70
C GLY A 41 -0.54 11.06 -12.04
N LEU A 42 -0.83 12.35 -12.17
CA LEU A 42 -1.24 12.96 -13.42
C LEU A 42 -0.31 14.11 -13.76
N ASP A 43 0.13 14.12 -15.01
CA ASP A 43 0.72 15.23 -15.75
C ASP A 43 0.21 16.58 -15.20
N PRO A 44 1.07 17.57 -14.86
CA PRO A 44 0.60 18.88 -14.44
C PRO A 44 0.00 19.58 -15.66
N GLY A 45 -1.23 19.19 -16.00
CA GLY A 45 -2.12 20.02 -16.79
C GLY A 45 -2.23 21.41 -16.15
N PRO A 46 -2.59 22.42 -16.93
CA PRO A 46 -2.61 23.80 -16.47
C PRO A 46 -3.39 23.85 -15.16
N GLY A 47 -2.84 24.56 -14.15
CA GLY A 47 -3.50 24.79 -12.87
C GLY A 47 -4.98 25.18 -13.06
N PRO A 48 -5.81 24.99 -12.03
CA PRO A 48 -7.27 24.80 -12.16
C PRO A 48 -7.83 25.66 -13.28
N ALA A 49 -8.41 24.99 -14.30
CA ALA A 49 -9.12 25.66 -15.37
C ALA A 49 -10.12 26.63 -14.72
N LEU A 50 -9.78 27.91 -14.75
CA LEU A 50 -10.64 28.98 -14.28
C LEU A 50 -11.96 28.82 -15.03
N ASP A 51 -13.04 28.63 -14.30
CA ASP A 51 -14.39 28.57 -14.85
C ASP A 51 -14.59 29.78 -15.78
N PRO A 52 -14.68 29.58 -17.11
CA PRO A 52 -14.72 30.68 -18.07
C PRO A 52 -16.03 31.47 -17.99
N ALA A 53 -17.01 31.00 -17.21
CA ALA A 53 -18.35 31.57 -17.12
C ALA A 53 -18.55 32.57 -15.97
N LEU A 54 -17.53 32.86 -15.15
CA LEU A 54 -17.65 33.74 -13.97
C LEU A 54 -16.49 34.73 -13.84
N ASP A 55 -16.17 35.51 -14.88
CA ASP A 55 -15.44 36.77 -14.69
C ASP A 55 -15.51 37.67 -15.94
N PRO A 56 -15.92 38.95 -15.83
CA PRO A 56 -15.99 39.83 -16.99
C PRO A 56 -14.59 40.12 -17.55
N ALA A 57 -14.49 40.26 -18.88
CA ALA A 57 -13.32 40.84 -19.51
C ALA A 57 -12.99 42.20 -18.85
N LEU A 58 -11.71 42.49 -18.64
CA LEU A 58 -11.28 43.82 -18.17
C LEU A 58 -11.94 44.88 -19.05
N ASP A 59 -12.47 45.93 -18.41
CA ASP A 59 -12.99 47.08 -19.13
C ASP A 59 -11.90 47.66 -20.05
N PRO A 60 -12.19 47.99 -21.32
CA PRO A 60 -11.23 48.63 -22.22
C PRO A 60 -10.50 49.84 -21.61
N ASP A 61 -11.18 50.63 -20.77
CA ASP A 61 -10.57 51.79 -20.10
C ASP A 61 -9.59 51.37 -18.99
N GLU A 62 -9.91 50.30 -18.26
CA GLU A 62 -9.01 49.69 -17.28
C GLU A 62 -7.79 49.04 -17.95
N GLU A 63 -7.99 48.35 -19.08
CA GLU A 63 -6.89 47.78 -19.86
C GLU A 63 -5.97 48.87 -20.42
N ALA A 64 -6.54 49.99 -20.92
CA ALA A 64 -5.77 51.14 -21.39
C ALA A 64 -4.96 51.79 -20.25
N ALA A 65 -5.55 51.96 -19.07
CA ALA A 65 -4.87 52.48 -17.89
C ALA A 65 -3.72 51.56 -17.44
N LEU A 66 -3.96 50.24 -17.40
CA LEU A 66 -2.93 49.25 -17.09
C LEU A 66 -1.80 49.28 -18.11
N ARG A 67 -2.10 49.40 -19.41
CA ARG A 67 -1.08 49.54 -20.46
C ARG A 67 -0.24 50.79 -20.25
N SER A 68 -0.85 51.94 -19.99
CA SER A 68 -0.12 53.17 -19.72
C SER A 68 0.83 53.03 -18.53
N ALA A 69 0.34 52.47 -17.42
CA ALA A 69 1.14 52.24 -16.22
C ALA A 69 2.30 51.26 -16.47
N ALA A 70 2.04 50.15 -17.18
CA ALA A 70 3.06 49.16 -17.53
C ALA A 70 4.13 49.70 -18.48
N HIS A 71 3.76 50.60 -19.41
CA HIS A 71 4.73 51.33 -20.23
C HIS A 71 5.57 52.29 -19.40
N GLY A 72 4.98 52.91 -18.37
CA GLY A 72 5.65 53.73 -17.37
C GLY A 72 6.54 52.98 -16.38
N GLY A 73 6.65 51.64 -16.49
CA GLY A 73 7.51 50.81 -15.66
C GLY A 73 6.84 50.18 -14.44
N ASP A 74 5.52 50.33 -14.28
CA ASP A 74 4.78 49.66 -13.22
C ASP A 74 4.75 48.13 -13.47
N THR A 75 5.47 47.40 -12.61
CA THR A 75 5.65 45.95 -12.72
C THR A 75 4.40 45.18 -12.34
N ARG A 76 3.54 45.73 -11.47
CA ARG A 76 2.26 45.14 -11.11
C ARG A 76 1.26 45.30 -12.25
N ALA A 77 1.23 46.47 -12.89
CA ALA A 77 0.39 46.69 -14.07
C ALA A 77 0.79 45.76 -15.21
N ALA A 78 2.11 45.62 -15.46
CA ALA A 78 2.64 44.67 -16.44
C ALA A 78 2.26 43.21 -16.09
N HIS A 79 2.38 42.78 -14.83
CA HIS A 79 1.94 41.45 -14.39
C HIS A 79 0.46 41.19 -14.67
N LEU A 80 -0.42 42.14 -14.34
CA LEU A 80 -1.86 42.02 -14.53
C LEU A 80 -2.25 41.93 -16.01
N LEU A 81 -1.58 42.70 -16.87
CA LEU A 81 -1.74 42.59 -18.33
C LEU A 81 -1.29 41.22 -18.84
N GLY A 82 -0.15 40.71 -18.36
CA GLY A 82 0.31 39.37 -18.72
C GLY A 82 -0.71 38.29 -18.37
N ARG A 83 -1.28 38.36 -17.17
CA ARG A 83 -2.35 37.43 -16.73
C ARG A 83 -3.64 37.60 -17.55
N HIS A 84 -3.97 38.82 -17.98
CA HIS A 84 -5.13 39.07 -18.84
C HIS A 84 -4.93 38.50 -20.26
N CYS A 85 -3.78 38.76 -20.88
CA CYS A 85 -3.41 38.22 -22.19
C CYS A 85 -3.39 36.68 -22.18
N ALA A 86 -2.82 36.07 -21.12
CA ALA A 86 -2.79 34.62 -20.97
C ALA A 86 -4.19 34.00 -20.93
N ARG A 87 -5.12 34.63 -20.20
CA ARG A 87 -6.53 34.21 -20.12
C ARG A 87 -7.24 34.31 -21.47
N ARG A 88 -6.87 35.27 -22.32
CA ARG A 88 -7.39 35.42 -23.70
C ARG A 88 -6.72 34.48 -24.70
N GLY A 89 -5.75 33.67 -24.27
CA GLY A 89 -4.97 32.79 -25.15
C GLY A 89 -3.87 33.50 -25.95
N ASP A 90 -3.66 34.80 -25.75
CA ASP A 90 -2.56 35.53 -26.38
C ASP A 90 -1.26 35.31 -25.61
N ARG A 91 -0.62 34.18 -25.92
CA ARG A 91 0.62 33.73 -25.25
C ARG A 91 1.80 34.66 -25.50
N ALA A 92 1.88 35.29 -26.67
CA ALA A 92 2.98 36.18 -27.01
C ALA A 92 2.89 37.48 -26.22
N ALA A 93 1.70 38.09 -26.15
CA ALA A 93 1.49 39.28 -25.33
C ALA A 93 1.63 38.97 -23.84
N ALA A 94 1.15 37.80 -23.38
CA ALA A 94 1.33 37.37 -22.00
C ALA A 94 2.80 37.29 -21.60
N ARG A 95 3.62 36.59 -22.41
CA ARG A 95 5.06 36.49 -22.22
C ARG A 95 5.72 37.87 -22.22
N HIS A 96 5.40 38.73 -23.19
CA HIS A 96 5.98 40.07 -23.27
C HIS A 96 5.76 40.88 -21.99
N TRP A 97 4.53 40.89 -21.48
CA TRP A 97 4.17 41.64 -20.28
C TRP A 97 4.77 41.03 -19.01
N TRP A 98 4.81 39.70 -18.91
CA TRP A 98 5.48 39.03 -17.80
C TRP A 98 6.99 39.25 -17.81
N GLU A 99 7.66 39.25 -18.97
CA GLU A 99 9.10 39.55 -19.08
C GLU A 99 9.41 40.95 -18.54
N ARG A 100 8.64 41.95 -18.96
CA ARG A 100 8.79 43.33 -18.45
C ARG A 100 8.60 43.40 -16.94
N ALA A 101 7.56 42.73 -16.42
CA ALA A 101 7.28 42.71 -14.99
C ALA A 101 8.41 42.00 -14.21
N ALA A 102 8.86 40.84 -14.68
CA ALA A 102 9.89 40.02 -14.06
C ALA A 102 11.25 40.73 -14.06
N THR A 103 11.65 41.37 -15.17
CA THR A 103 12.86 42.19 -15.22
C THR A 103 12.81 43.38 -14.25
N GLY A 104 11.61 43.90 -13.97
CA GLY A 104 11.39 44.91 -12.94
C GLY A 104 11.30 44.37 -11.51
N GLY A 105 11.55 43.07 -11.28
CA GLY A 105 11.54 42.44 -9.96
C GLY A 105 10.19 41.86 -9.51
N ASN A 106 9.21 41.73 -10.41
CA ASN A 106 7.96 41.06 -10.08
C ASN A 106 8.13 39.53 -10.06
N MET A 107 8.19 38.98 -8.86
CA MET A 107 8.34 37.54 -8.57
C MET A 107 7.27 36.66 -9.24
N ASP A 108 5.99 37.03 -9.14
CA ASP A 108 4.89 36.24 -9.72
C ASP A 108 5.02 36.09 -11.24
N SER A 109 5.54 37.12 -11.91
CA SER A 109 5.79 37.10 -13.35
C SER A 109 7.01 36.25 -13.71
N ALA A 110 8.07 36.29 -12.90
CA ALA A 110 9.21 35.42 -13.06
C ALA A 110 8.80 33.94 -12.90
N TYR A 111 7.98 33.61 -11.90
CA TYR A 111 7.40 32.28 -11.74
C TYR A 111 6.56 31.86 -12.96
N ASN A 112 5.65 32.73 -13.44
CA ASN A 112 4.83 32.45 -14.61
C ASN A 112 5.64 32.25 -15.89
N LEU A 113 6.78 32.94 -16.05
CA LEU A 113 7.71 32.71 -17.14
C LEU A 113 8.43 31.37 -17.00
N GLY A 114 8.79 30.95 -15.79
CA GLY A 114 9.30 29.61 -15.52
C GLY A 114 8.35 28.53 -16.06
N LEU A 115 7.08 28.59 -15.67
CA LEU A 115 6.02 27.67 -16.15
C LEU A 115 5.83 27.73 -17.67
N TRP A 116 5.86 28.93 -18.24
CA TRP A 116 5.72 29.12 -19.68
C TRP A 116 6.88 28.46 -20.43
N HIS A 117 8.12 28.63 -19.96
CA HIS A 117 9.29 28.05 -20.59
C HIS A 117 9.41 26.54 -20.36
N GLU A 118 8.87 25.98 -19.28
CA GLU A 118 8.77 24.52 -19.14
C GLU A 118 7.90 23.88 -20.23
N THR A 119 6.87 24.59 -20.68
CA THR A 119 5.89 24.06 -21.64
C THR A 119 6.19 24.44 -23.09
N HIS A 120 6.84 25.59 -23.32
CA HIS A 120 7.05 26.16 -24.66
C HIS A 120 8.49 26.54 -24.97
N GLY A 121 9.37 26.54 -23.97
CA GLY A 121 10.74 27.02 -24.06
C GLY A 121 11.76 25.91 -23.80
N SER A 122 12.98 26.32 -23.43
CA SER A 122 14.00 25.37 -22.99
C SER A 122 13.97 25.18 -21.46
N PRO A 123 14.41 24.02 -20.96
CA PRO A 123 14.55 23.79 -19.51
C PRO A 123 15.51 24.79 -18.85
N ASP A 124 16.51 25.26 -19.58
CA ASP A 124 17.46 26.25 -19.09
C ASP A 124 16.83 27.63 -18.95
N ASP A 125 15.94 28.04 -19.86
CA ASP A 125 15.19 29.28 -19.71
C ASP A 125 14.23 29.20 -18.52
N ALA A 126 13.53 28.07 -18.38
CA ALA A 126 12.65 27.83 -17.25
C ALA A 126 13.41 27.90 -15.92
N ALA A 127 14.57 27.23 -15.84
CA ALA A 127 15.43 27.24 -14.66
C ALA A 127 15.87 28.67 -14.30
N ARG A 128 16.28 29.50 -15.27
CA ARG A 128 16.68 30.90 -15.01
C ARG A 128 15.53 31.74 -14.44
N TRP A 129 14.33 31.58 -14.99
CA TRP A 129 13.16 32.33 -14.49
C TRP A 129 12.69 31.86 -13.12
N TYR A 130 12.75 30.55 -12.86
CA TYR A 130 12.48 30.03 -11.53
C TYR A 130 13.53 30.44 -10.52
N GLU A 131 14.82 30.44 -10.88
CA GLU A 131 15.89 30.90 -10.00
C GLU A 131 15.66 32.35 -9.60
N LEU A 132 15.30 33.22 -10.55
CA LEU A 132 14.97 34.62 -10.27
C LEU A 132 13.80 34.77 -9.27
N ALA A 133 12.73 33.99 -9.44
CA ALA A 133 11.60 34.02 -8.51
C ALA A 133 11.94 33.39 -7.15
N ALA A 134 12.71 32.31 -7.15
CA ALA A 134 13.13 31.57 -5.95
C ALA A 134 14.08 32.41 -5.08
N ASP A 135 15.04 33.10 -5.68
CA ASP A 135 15.94 34.05 -5.00
C ASP A 135 15.17 35.20 -4.34
N ALA A 136 14.05 35.61 -4.93
CA ALA A 136 13.16 36.61 -4.34
C ALA A 136 12.32 36.04 -3.18
N GLY A 137 12.28 34.72 -2.98
CA GLY A 137 11.56 34.05 -1.89
C GLY A 137 10.32 33.25 -2.32
N ASP A 138 10.10 33.04 -3.63
CA ASP A 138 8.98 32.22 -4.10
C ASP A 138 9.23 30.72 -3.85
N ALA A 139 8.44 30.13 -2.95
CA ALA A 139 8.58 28.74 -2.57
C ALA A 139 8.17 27.76 -3.69
N GLU A 140 7.21 28.12 -4.54
CA GLU A 140 6.76 27.29 -5.66
C GLU A 140 7.77 27.34 -6.82
N ALA A 141 8.38 28.51 -7.07
CA ALA A 141 9.48 28.64 -8.01
C ALA A 141 10.71 27.84 -7.56
N ALA A 142 11.06 27.91 -6.26
CA ALA A 142 12.14 27.12 -5.69
C ALA A 142 11.86 25.61 -5.86
N ALA A 143 10.62 25.16 -5.66
CA ALA A 143 10.23 23.77 -5.90
C ALA A 143 10.30 23.39 -7.40
N GLY A 144 9.89 24.29 -8.30
CA GLY A 144 9.97 24.12 -9.75
C GLY A 144 11.42 23.99 -10.24
N LEU A 145 12.30 24.89 -9.79
CA LEU A 145 13.74 24.84 -10.07
C LEU A 145 14.36 23.54 -9.56
N ALA A 146 14.07 23.16 -8.32
CA ALA A 146 14.57 21.94 -7.73
C ALA A 146 14.20 20.69 -8.55
N ARG A 147 12.95 20.65 -9.03
CA ARG A 147 12.47 19.57 -9.91
C ARG A 147 13.23 19.56 -11.24
N LEU A 148 13.41 20.71 -11.89
CA LEU A 148 14.17 20.79 -13.14
C LEU A 148 15.62 20.33 -12.98
N LEU A 149 16.30 20.75 -11.91
CA LEU A 149 17.67 20.32 -11.62
C LEU A 149 17.76 18.80 -11.43
N LEU A 150 16.78 18.20 -10.75
CA LEU A 150 16.74 16.76 -10.52
C LEU A 150 16.45 15.98 -11.82
N GLU A 151 15.40 16.36 -12.55
CA GLU A 151 14.90 15.61 -13.71
C GLU A 151 15.78 15.78 -14.96
N GLN A 152 16.30 17.00 -15.20
CA GLN A 152 17.03 17.31 -16.43
C GLN A 152 18.54 17.13 -16.28
N ARG A 153 19.08 17.34 -15.08
CA ARG A 153 20.53 17.36 -14.84
C ARG A 153 21.00 16.27 -13.87
N GLY A 154 20.09 15.58 -13.18
CA GLY A 154 20.45 14.65 -12.11
C GLY A 154 21.18 15.34 -10.94
N ASP A 155 21.06 16.66 -10.81
CA ASP A 155 21.75 17.44 -9.78
C ASP A 155 21.00 17.33 -8.45
N VAL A 156 21.18 16.19 -7.78
CA VAL A 156 20.58 15.91 -6.47
C VAL A 156 21.00 16.95 -5.42
N PRO A 157 22.29 17.35 -5.30
CA PRO A 157 22.68 18.39 -4.34
C PRO A 157 22.03 19.75 -4.60
N GLY A 158 21.94 20.19 -5.86
CA GLY A 158 21.27 21.44 -6.23
C GLY A 158 19.77 21.39 -5.96
N ALA A 159 19.11 20.30 -6.39
CA ALA A 159 17.69 20.07 -6.14
C ALA A 159 17.38 20.05 -4.64
N ARG A 160 18.21 19.38 -3.83
CA ARG A 160 18.04 19.30 -2.38
C ARG A 160 18.05 20.68 -1.73
N ARG A 161 18.97 21.58 -2.11
CA ARG A 161 19.05 22.95 -1.58
C ARG A 161 17.77 23.73 -1.87
N TRP A 162 17.28 23.66 -3.09
CA TRP A 162 16.08 24.40 -3.52
C TRP A 162 14.78 23.81 -2.95
N PHE A 163 14.66 22.48 -2.86
CA PHE A 163 13.55 21.85 -2.15
C PHE A 163 13.55 22.22 -0.67
N GLU A 164 14.72 22.34 -0.03
CA GLU A 164 14.81 22.78 1.36
C GLU A 164 14.38 24.24 1.52
N ALA A 165 14.77 25.14 0.63
CA ALA A 165 14.29 26.53 0.61
C ALA A 165 12.75 26.57 0.46
N ALA A 166 12.21 25.87 -0.53
CA ALA A 166 10.78 25.77 -0.79
C ALA A 166 10.00 25.18 0.41
N ALA A 167 10.51 24.10 1.01
CA ALA A 167 9.87 23.44 2.15
C ALA A 167 9.87 24.33 3.40
N ARG A 168 10.94 25.10 3.65
CA ARG A 168 10.96 26.13 4.72
C ARG A 168 10.00 27.27 4.42
N GLY A 169 9.77 27.59 3.15
CA GLY A 169 8.74 28.52 2.68
C GLY A 169 7.30 27.98 2.77
N GLY A 170 7.10 26.76 3.27
CA GLY A 170 5.77 26.15 3.47
C GLY A 170 5.26 25.34 2.28
N CYS A 171 6.06 25.15 1.22
CA CYS A 171 5.67 24.31 0.09
C CYS A 171 5.62 22.82 0.51
N ARG A 172 4.40 22.28 0.60
CA ARG A 172 4.13 20.90 1.04
C ARG A 172 4.76 19.86 0.12
N SER A 173 4.65 20.03 -1.20
CA SER A 173 5.20 19.11 -2.20
C SER A 173 6.73 19.09 -2.14
N ALA A 174 7.37 20.23 -1.90
CA ALA A 174 8.81 20.31 -1.68
C ALA A 174 9.24 19.60 -0.40
N ALA A 175 8.49 19.76 0.71
CA ALA A 175 8.76 19.03 1.95
C ALA A 175 8.69 17.50 1.74
N ARG A 176 7.70 17.00 0.99
CA ARG A 176 7.62 15.57 0.62
C ARG A 176 8.83 15.14 -0.21
N ARG A 177 9.17 15.87 -1.28
CA ARG A 177 10.29 15.51 -2.16
C ARG A 177 11.63 15.52 -1.42
N LEU A 178 11.85 16.49 -0.55
CA LEU A 178 13.03 16.55 0.31
C LEU A 178 13.10 15.37 1.28
N ALA A 179 11.95 14.95 1.83
CA ALA A 179 11.90 13.77 2.70
C ALA A 179 12.34 12.51 1.97
N LEU A 180 11.86 12.29 0.74
CA LEU A 180 12.27 11.16 -0.11
C LEU A 180 13.77 11.20 -0.45
N ILE A 181 14.31 12.37 -0.80
CA ILE A 181 15.76 12.54 -1.04
C ILE A 181 16.56 12.18 0.23
N CYS A 182 16.10 12.59 1.41
CA CYS A 182 16.72 12.21 2.67
C CYS A 182 16.61 10.70 2.95
N GLU A 183 15.51 10.04 2.56
CA GLU A 183 15.38 8.58 2.68
C GLU A 183 16.38 7.85 1.79
N ASP A 184 16.52 8.25 0.52
CA ASP A 184 17.47 7.67 -0.43
C ASP A 184 18.92 7.86 0.03
N ALA A 185 19.21 8.97 0.71
CA ALA A 185 20.50 9.24 1.34
C ALA A 185 20.73 8.47 2.67
N GLY A 186 19.74 7.72 3.16
CA GLY A 186 19.79 7.02 4.45
C GLY A 186 19.60 7.91 5.68
N GLU A 187 19.26 9.18 5.49
CA GLU A 187 19.11 10.19 6.54
C GLU A 187 17.73 10.10 7.23
N THR A 188 17.46 8.96 7.86
CA THR A 188 16.13 8.58 8.38
C THR A 188 15.52 9.62 9.33
N ARG A 189 16.34 10.34 10.11
CA ARG A 189 15.86 11.40 11.00
C ARG A 189 15.37 12.62 10.22
N ALA A 190 16.17 13.11 9.28
CA ALA A 190 15.81 14.26 8.45
C ALA A 190 14.59 13.94 7.57
N ALA A 191 14.54 12.74 7.00
CA ALA A 191 13.39 12.26 6.26
C ALA A 191 12.10 12.30 7.11
N GLY A 192 12.15 11.77 8.34
CA GLY A 192 11.01 11.80 9.26
C GLY A 192 10.57 13.22 9.62
N GLU A 193 11.49 14.16 9.81
CA GLU A 193 11.16 15.57 10.09
C GLU A 193 10.46 16.24 8.90
N TRP A 194 10.93 16.00 7.67
CA TRP A 194 10.33 16.56 6.46
C TRP A 194 8.99 15.92 6.09
N HIS A 195 8.87 14.60 6.19
CA HIS A 195 7.57 13.94 6.04
C HIS A 195 6.57 14.44 7.08
N ARG A 196 6.97 14.65 8.34
CA ARG A 196 6.10 15.21 9.38
C ARG A 196 5.58 16.59 9.01
N ARG A 197 6.44 17.46 8.47
CA ARG A 197 6.02 18.79 7.98
C ARG A 197 5.02 18.68 6.82
N ALA A 198 5.28 17.82 5.84
CA ALA A 198 4.38 17.59 4.72
C ALA A 198 3.02 17.02 5.19
N ALA A 199 3.04 16.02 6.08
CA ALA A 199 1.85 15.38 6.63
C ALA A 199 0.97 16.35 7.42
N VAL A 200 1.57 17.18 8.29
CA VAL A 200 0.84 18.23 9.04
C VAL A 200 0.23 19.27 8.09
N ALA A 201 0.85 19.52 6.94
CA ALA A 201 0.31 20.37 5.87
C ALA A 201 -0.75 19.66 4.98
N GLY A 202 -1.14 18.43 5.31
CA GLY A 202 -2.20 17.67 4.64
C GLY A 202 -1.72 16.65 3.60
N ASP A 203 -0.41 16.35 3.53
CA ASP A 203 0.13 15.35 2.60
C ASP A 203 -0.08 13.93 3.13
N LEU A 204 -1.13 13.25 2.64
CA LEU A 204 -1.51 11.92 3.13
C LEU A 204 -0.46 10.85 2.80
N ALA A 205 0.24 11.00 1.67
CA ALA A 205 1.31 10.09 1.30
C ALA A 205 2.49 10.19 2.29
N SER A 206 2.86 11.39 2.75
CA SER A 206 3.87 11.55 3.79
C SER A 206 3.39 11.06 5.15
N ALA A 207 2.11 11.18 5.47
CA ALA A 207 1.55 10.54 6.66
C ALA A 207 1.65 9.01 6.55
N HIS A 208 1.40 8.43 5.37
CA HIS A 208 1.60 7.01 5.12
C HIS A 208 3.06 6.57 5.28
N ASP A 209 4.01 7.32 4.74
CA ASP A 209 5.45 7.09 4.87
C ASP A 209 5.93 7.20 6.32
N LEU A 210 5.43 8.17 7.09
CA LEU A 210 5.71 8.27 8.54
C LEU A 210 5.25 7.04 9.30
N GLY A 211 4.09 6.48 8.95
CA GLY A 211 3.62 5.24 9.57
C GLY A 211 4.60 4.09 9.32
N PHE A 212 5.23 4.00 8.15
CA PHE A 212 6.28 3.02 7.90
C PHE A 212 7.59 3.31 8.65
N ILE A 213 7.98 4.58 8.79
CA ILE A 213 9.15 4.98 9.57
C ILE A 213 8.95 4.59 11.04
N ALA A 214 7.78 4.92 11.61
CA ALA A 214 7.40 4.54 12.96
C ALA A 214 7.31 3.03 13.13
N TYR A 215 6.68 2.33 12.17
CA TYR A 215 6.59 0.87 12.16
C TYR A 215 7.97 0.23 12.22
N THR A 216 8.91 0.70 11.39
CA THR A 216 10.29 0.18 11.36
C THR A 216 11.07 0.51 12.63
N ARG A 217 10.60 1.42 13.49
CA ARG A 217 11.21 1.73 14.79
C ARG A 217 10.51 1.02 15.96
N SER A 218 9.52 0.17 15.69
CA SER A 218 8.62 -0.38 16.72
C SER A 218 7.92 0.72 17.54
N GLU A 219 7.57 1.84 16.92
CA GLU A 219 6.80 2.94 17.53
C GLU A 219 5.31 2.75 17.21
N ASP A 220 4.67 1.78 17.87
CA ASP A 220 3.29 1.34 17.55
C ASP A 220 2.27 2.49 17.64
N ASP A 221 2.36 3.33 18.68
CA ASP A 221 1.47 4.50 18.84
C ASP A 221 1.63 5.53 17.71
N GLU A 222 2.85 5.77 17.22
CA GLU A 222 3.07 6.65 16.07
C GLU A 222 2.59 5.99 14.77
N THR A 223 2.81 4.69 14.62
CA THR A 223 2.35 3.89 13.46
C THR A 223 0.83 4.00 13.30
N LEU A 224 0.09 3.73 14.39
CA LEU A 224 -1.36 3.86 14.42
C LEU A 224 -1.81 5.29 14.07
N ARG A 225 -1.23 6.30 14.73
CA ARG A 225 -1.63 7.71 14.52
C ARG A 225 -1.44 8.16 13.07
N TRP A 226 -0.29 7.88 12.47
CA TRP A 226 0.03 8.36 11.13
C TRP A 226 -0.73 7.61 10.03
N TRP A 227 -0.84 6.28 10.12
CA TRP A 227 -1.64 5.52 9.17
C TRP A 227 -3.13 5.79 9.32
N GLU A 228 -3.64 6.03 10.53
CA GLU A 228 -5.04 6.37 10.74
C GLU A 228 -5.37 7.77 10.17
N LEU A 229 -4.47 8.74 10.32
CA LEU A 229 -4.59 10.06 9.68
C LEU A 229 -4.67 9.92 8.15
N ALA A 230 -3.73 9.20 7.54
CA ALA A 230 -3.70 8.97 6.10
C ALA A 230 -4.94 8.21 5.59
N ALA A 231 -5.33 7.15 6.30
CA ALA A 231 -6.50 6.33 5.98
C ALA A 231 -7.80 7.14 6.00
N ARG A 232 -8.03 7.91 7.08
CA ARG A 232 -9.21 8.78 7.19
C ARG A 232 -9.22 9.91 6.17
N GLY A 233 -8.04 10.35 5.72
CA GLY A 233 -7.89 11.30 4.61
C GLY A 233 -8.20 10.70 3.23
N GLY A 234 -8.36 9.38 3.12
CA GLY A 234 -8.69 8.69 1.86
C GLY A 234 -7.53 7.92 1.22
N HIS A 235 -6.36 7.84 1.86
CA HIS A 235 -5.23 7.09 1.35
C HIS A 235 -5.47 5.57 1.48
N ALA A 236 -5.72 4.91 0.35
CA ALA A 236 -6.13 3.50 0.30
C ALA A 236 -5.07 2.55 0.89
N ASP A 237 -3.80 2.73 0.53
CA ASP A 237 -2.72 1.87 1.04
C ASP A 237 -2.53 2.04 2.55
N ALA A 238 -2.66 3.25 3.10
CA ALA A 238 -2.56 3.47 4.53
C ALA A 238 -3.69 2.75 5.28
N ALA A 239 -4.92 2.81 4.76
CA ALA A 239 -6.03 2.03 5.31
C ALA A 239 -5.76 0.52 5.24
N TYR A 240 -5.19 0.03 4.15
CA TYR A 240 -4.80 -1.38 4.03
C TYR A 240 -3.73 -1.79 5.05
N HIS A 241 -2.64 -1.04 5.14
CA HIS A 241 -1.54 -1.32 6.08
C HIS A 241 -1.98 -1.21 7.54
N LEU A 242 -2.84 -0.24 7.87
CA LEU A 242 -3.44 -0.15 9.21
C LEU A 242 -4.30 -1.39 9.51
N GLY A 243 -5.07 -1.87 8.53
CA GLY A 243 -5.83 -3.12 8.68
C GLY A 243 -4.93 -4.33 8.93
N LEU A 244 -3.80 -4.45 8.19
CA LEU A 244 -2.81 -5.49 8.44
C LEU A 244 -2.18 -5.36 9.82
N PHE A 245 -1.88 -4.14 10.27
CA PHE A 245 -1.29 -3.89 11.58
C PHE A 245 -2.22 -4.32 12.72
N LEU A 246 -3.49 -3.93 12.66
CA LEU A 246 -4.50 -4.35 13.63
C LEU A 246 -4.73 -5.87 13.60
N ARG A 247 -4.78 -6.47 12.41
CA ARG A 247 -4.85 -7.94 12.27
C ARG A 247 -3.67 -8.61 12.95
N ALA A 248 -2.47 -8.09 12.74
CA ALA A 248 -1.25 -8.60 13.32
C ALA A 248 -1.17 -8.39 14.85
N ASP A 249 -1.93 -7.45 15.39
CA ASP A 249 -2.10 -7.19 16.82
C ASP A 249 -3.34 -7.88 17.42
N ARG A 250 -3.95 -8.82 16.68
CA ARG A 250 -5.13 -9.59 17.09
C ARG A 250 -6.39 -8.75 17.31
N ASP A 251 -6.53 -7.65 16.58
CA ASP A 251 -7.78 -6.90 16.42
C ASP A 251 -8.39 -7.14 15.01
N PRO A 252 -9.08 -8.29 14.80
CA PRO A 252 -9.67 -8.61 13.51
C PRO A 252 -10.86 -7.72 13.15
N GLU A 253 -11.55 -7.14 14.15
CA GLU A 253 -12.73 -6.29 13.93
C GLU A 253 -12.32 -4.90 13.45
N GLY A 254 -11.34 -4.28 14.12
CA GLY A 254 -10.72 -3.03 13.66
C GLY A 254 -10.07 -3.20 12.29
N ALA A 255 -9.37 -4.32 12.06
CA ALA A 255 -8.79 -4.63 10.76
C ALA A 255 -9.83 -4.65 9.63
N GLU A 256 -10.98 -5.31 9.85
CA GLU A 256 -12.04 -5.39 8.84
C GLU A 256 -12.63 -4.01 8.50
N ALA A 257 -12.76 -3.11 9.48
CA ALA A 257 -13.22 -1.74 9.24
C ALA A 257 -12.29 -0.98 8.28
N PHE A 258 -10.97 -1.08 8.49
CA PHE A 258 -10.00 -0.42 7.63
C PHE A 258 -9.82 -1.12 6.27
N TYR A 259 -9.97 -2.45 6.18
CA TYR A 259 -10.06 -3.14 4.89
C TYR A 259 -11.27 -2.67 4.09
N ARG A 260 -12.44 -2.48 4.72
CA ARG A 260 -13.61 -1.89 4.03
C ARG A 260 -13.31 -0.48 3.55
N LEU A 261 -12.62 0.33 4.34
CA LEU A 261 -12.23 1.68 3.95
C LEU A 261 -11.30 1.67 2.73
N ALA A 262 -10.23 0.87 2.75
CA ALA A 262 -9.32 0.69 1.61
C ALA A 262 -10.06 0.15 0.36
N ALA A 263 -11.01 -0.76 0.56
CA ALA A 263 -11.82 -1.31 -0.51
C ALA A 263 -12.78 -0.26 -1.13
N LYS A 264 -13.14 0.85 -0.48
CA LYS A 264 -13.91 1.90 -1.16
C LYS A 264 -13.11 2.52 -2.32
N SER A 265 -11.79 2.54 -2.22
CA SER A 265 -10.86 3.03 -3.25
C SER A 265 -10.28 1.90 -4.11
N GLU A 266 -11.04 0.82 -4.31
CA GLU A 266 -10.66 -0.31 -5.18
C GLU A 266 -9.36 -1.06 -4.81
N HIS A 267 -8.83 -0.90 -3.59
CA HIS A 267 -7.58 -1.56 -3.20
C HIS A 267 -7.70 -3.10 -3.27
N PRO A 268 -6.84 -3.80 -4.05
CA PRO A 268 -7.00 -5.22 -4.32
C PRO A 268 -6.68 -6.09 -3.09
N GLY A 269 -5.60 -5.80 -2.36
CA GLY A 269 -5.24 -6.54 -1.13
C GLY A 269 -6.35 -6.49 -0.07
N ALA A 270 -6.94 -5.33 0.19
CA ALA A 270 -8.09 -5.19 1.07
C ALA A 270 -9.30 -6.03 0.63
N ALA A 271 -9.58 -6.09 -0.67
CA ALA A 271 -10.62 -6.97 -1.20
C ALA A 271 -10.28 -8.46 -0.97
N SER A 272 -9.02 -8.89 -1.15
CA SER A 272 -8.57 -10.24 -0.80
C SER A 272 -8.82 -10.58 0.66
N GLN A 273 -8.47 -9.67 1.58
CA GLN A 273 -8.66 -9.86 3.01
C GLN A 273 -10.15 -9.96 3.38
N LEU A 274 -11.01 -9.11 2.80
CA LEU A 274 -12.45 -9.18 3.00
C LEU A 274 -13.07 -10.46 2.43
N GLY A 275 -12.56 -10.95 1.29
CA GLY A 275 -12.93 -12.25 0.73
C GLY A 275 -12.59 -13.39 1.68
N GLY A 276 -11.39 -13.38 2.27
CA GLY A 276 -10.96 -14.38 3.26
C GLY A 276 -11.80 -14.35 4.54
N ILE A 277 -12.17 -13.15 5.01
CA ILE A 277 -13.07 -12.98 6.17
C ILE A 277 -14.49 -13.49 5.85
N ALA A 278 -15.02 -13.23 4.66
CA ALA A 278 -16.31 -13.75 4.25
C ALA A 278 -16.29 -15.28 4.12
N LEU A 279 -15.21 -15.84 3.57
CA LEU A 279 -15.01 -17.28 3.43
C LEU A 279 -14.95 -17.98 4.80
N SER A 280 -14.24 -17.41 5.78
CA SER A 280 -14.16 -17.99 7.12
C SER A 280 -15.50 -17.98 7.88
N ARG A 281 -16.41 -17.07 7.50
CA ARG A 281 -17.80 -17.01 7.98
C ARG A 281 -18.74 -17.95 7.20
N GLY A 282 -18.26 -18.60 6.15
CA GLY A 282 -19.08 -19.44 5.26
C GLY A 282 -19.96 -18.64 4.29
N ASP A 283 -19.78 -17.32 4.17
CA ASP A 283 -20.51 -16.50 3.22
C ASP A 283 -19.83 -16.51 1.85
N LEU A 284 -20.08 -17.59 1.11
CA LEU A 284 -19.49 -17.82 -0.21
C LEU A 284 -19.88 -16.73 -1.23
N ARG A 285 -21.07 -16.13 -1.12
CA ARG A 285 -21.52 -15.10 -2.08
C ARG A 285 -20.74 -13.80 -1.89
N THR A 286 -20.59 -13.36 -0.63
CA THR A 286 -19.78 -12.19 -0.31
C THR A 286 -18.30 -12.46 -0.60
N ALA A 287 -17.81 -13.66 -0.29
CA ALA A 287 -16.45 -14.06 -0.62
C ALA A 287 -16.18 -13.99 -2.13
N ARG A 288 -17.09 -14.53 -2.96
CA ARG A 288 -17.01 -14.43 -4.43
C ARG A 288 -16.91 -12.98 -4.87
N ALA A 289 -17.82 -12.11 -4.41
CA ALA A 289 -17.84 -10.71 -4.82
C ALA A 289 -16.50 -10.01 -4.53
N TRP A 290 -15.91 -10.24 -3.36
CA TRP A 290 -14.63 -9.67 -2.99
C TRP A 290 -13.45 -10.25 -3.77
N PHE A 291 -13.35 -11.58 -3.87
CA PHE A 291 -12.26 -12.22 -4.60
C PHE A 291 -12.31 -11.91 -6.09
N GLU A 292 -13.48 -11.85 -6.71
CA GLU A 292 -13.61 -11.43 -8.12
C GLU A 292 -13.15 -9.97 -8.31
N ARG A 293 -13.37 -9.11 -7.31
CA ARG A 293 -12.88 -7.72 -7.38
C ARG A 293 -11.36 -7.65 -7.26
N ALA A 294 -10.77 -8.40 -6.34
CA ALA A 294 -9.32 -8.50 -6.19
C ALA A 294 -8.66 -9.14 -7.44
N ALA A 295 -9.27 -10.19 -7.99
CA ALA A 295 -8.78 -10.95 -9.14
C ALA A 295 -8.70 -10.13 -10.44
N ARG A 296 -9.54 -9.11 -10.60
CA ARG A 296 -9.49 -8.16 -11.73
C ARG A 296 -8.19 -7.36 -11.78
N ALA A 297 -7.52 -7.16 -10.64
CA ALA A 297 -6.21 -6.53 -10.57
C ALA A 297 -5.06 -7.44 -11.06
N GLY A 298 -5.36 -8.67 -11.51
CA GLY A 298 -4.36 -9.59 -12.07
C GLY A 298 -3.63 -10.46 -11.05
N ARG A 299 -3.96 -10.35 -9.75
CA ARG A 299 -3.34 -11.15 -8.68
C ARG A 299 -3.72 -12.63 -8.80
N ILE A 300 -2.72 -13.48 -8.98
CA ILE A 300 -2.89 -14.92 -9.26
C ILE A 300 -3.60 -15.64 -8.11
N ASP A 301 -3.21 -15.36 -6.86
CA ASP A 301 -3.85 -15.97 -5.67
C ASP A 301 -5.34 -15.62 -5.57
N ASP A 302 -5.71 -14.40 -5.92
CA ASP A 302 -7.10 -13.95 -5.89
C ASP A 302 -7.92 -14.56 -7.02
N GLN A 303 -7.32 -14.74 -8.20
CA GLN A 303 -7.95 -15.49 -9.29
C GLN A 303 -8.17 -16.95 -8.90
N ARG A 304 -7.18 -17.61 -8.27
CA ARG A 304 -7.34 -18.96 -7.75
C ARG A 304 -8.47 -19.03 -6.73
N MET A 305 -8.52 -18.10 -5.78
CA MET A 305 -9.53 -18.10 -4.73
C MET A 305 -10.93 -17.77 -5.24
N ALA A 306 -11.07 -16.80 -6.16
CA ALA A 306 -12.33 -16.54 -6.86
C ALA A 306 -12.83 -17.80 -7.59
N GLY A 307 -11.92 -18.50 -8.26
CA GLY A 307 -12.18 -19.76 -8.92
C GLY A 307 -12.69 -20.84 -7.97
N PHE A 308 -12.00 -21.05 -6.85
CA PHE A 308 -12.39 -22.00 -5.80
C PHE A 308 -13.79 -21.70 -5.25
N VAL A 309 -14.06 -20.45 -4.87
CA VAL A 309 -15.38 -20.06 -4.35
C VAL A 309 -16.49 -20.26 -5.40
N CYS A 310 -16.19 -20.07 -6.69
CA CYS A 310 -17.16 -20.36 -7.75
C CYS A 310 -17.46 -21.85 -7.90
N VAL A 311 -16.47 -22.74 -7.68
CA VAL A 311 -16.69 -24.19 -7.64
C VAL A 311 -17.63 -24.55 -6.50
N GLU A 312 -17.37 -24.05 -5.29
CA GLU A 312 -18.20 -24.29 -4.10
C GLU A 312 -19.64 -23.77 -4.26
N LEU A 313 -19.82 -22.70 -5.04
CA LEU A 313 -21.13 -22.14 -5.38
C LEU A 313 -21.85 -22.89 -6.51
N GLY A 314 -21.21 -23.88 -7.14
CA GLY A 314 -21.76 -24.59 -8.30
C GLY A 314 -21.85 -23.75 -9.57
N ASP A 315 -20.94 -22.78 -9.77
CA ASP A 315 -20.82 -21.97 -10.99
C ASP A 315 -19.57 -22.38 -11.79
N PRO A 316 -19.64 -23.49 -12.56
CA PRO A 316 -18.50 -24.01 -13.31
C PRO A 316 -18.00 -23.05 -14.40
N ARG A 317 -18.86 -22.15 -14.89
CA ARG A 317 -18.46 -21.17 -15.91
C ARG A 317 -17.54 -20.11 -15.31
N ALA A 318 -17.95 -19.51 -14.19
CA ALA A 318 -17.12 -18.53 -13.50
C ALA A 318 -15.86 -19.17 -12.89
N ALA A 319 -15.99 -20.39 -12.34
CA ALA A 319 -14.84 -21.16 -11.86
C ALA A 319 -13.81 -21.38 -12.98
N GLY A 320 -14.26 -21.83 -14.16
CA GLY A 320 -13.39 -22.05 -15.31
C GLY A 320 -12.73 -20.76 -15.82
N HIS A 321 -13.42 -19.63 -15.76
CA HIS A 321 -12.85 -18.33 -16.12
C HIS A 321 -11.66 -17.95 -15.23
N TRP A 322 -11.85 -18.01 -13.91
CA TRP A 322 -10.83 -17.57 -12.95
C TRP A 322 -9.71 -18.59 -12.76
N LEU A 323 -10.03 -19.88 -12.63
CA LEU A 323 -9.01 -20.95 -12.51
C LEU A 323 -8.16 -21.05 -13.78
N GLY A 324 -8.77 -20.89 -14.96
CA GLY A 324 -8.01 -20.90 -16.22
C GLY A 324 -7.01 -19.74 -16.32
N ARG A 325 -7.36 -18.55 -15.80
CA ARG A 325 -6.45 -17.40 -15.73
C ARG A 325 -5.32 -17.61 -14.72
N ALA A 326 -5.62 -18.08 -13.51
CA ALA A 326 -4.61 -18.40 -12.50
C ALA A 326 -3.65 -19.50 -12.99
N ALA A 327 -4.19 -20.56 -13.62
CA ALA A 327 -3.42 -21.63 -14.23
C ALA A 327 -2.48 -21.13 -15.34
N ALA A 328 -2.98 -20.25 -16.22
CA ALA A 328 -2.16 -19.60 -17.24
C ALA A 328 -1.08 -18.68 -16.63
N GLY A 329 -1.33 -18.12 -15.44
CA GLY A 329 -0.35 -17.40 -14.63
C GLY A 329 0.69 -18.30 -13.94
N GLY A 330 0.59 -19.62 -14.09
CA GLY A 330 1.54 -20.59 -13.53
C GLY A 330 1.17 -21.13 -12.15
N ASP A 331 -0.04 -20.86 -11.66
CA ASP A 331 -0.48 -21.42 -10.38
C ASP A 331 -0.76 -22.94 -10.49
N PRO A 332 -0.03 -23.78 -9.74
CA PRO A 332 -0.14 -25.23 -9.85
C PRO A 332 -1.49 -25.78 -9.36
N GLU A 333 -2.06 -25.20 -8.31
CA GLU A 333 -3.31 -25.65 -7.69
C GLU A 333 -4.51 -25.32 -8.58
N ALA A 334 -4.52 -24.12 -9.15
CA ALA A 334 -5.49 -23.68 -10.13
C ALA A 334 -5.38 -24.49 -11.41
N ALA A 335 -4.17 -24.80 -11.88
CA ALA A 335 -3.97 -25.67 -13.05
C ALA A 335 -4.55 -27.07 -12.82
N PHE A 336 -4.31 -27.67 -11.65
CA PHE A 336 -4.91 -28.96 -11.29
C PHE A 336 -6.43 -28.88 -11.23
N THR A 337 -6.98 -27.91 -10.49
CA THR A 337 -8.44 -27.75 -10.32
C THR A 337 -9.14 -27.42 -11.65
N PHE A 338 -8.54 -26.58 -12.48
CA PHE A 338 -9.05 -26.29 -13.83
C PHE A 338 -9.04 -27.52 -14.72
N GLY A 339 -8.00 -28.35 -14.61
CA GLY A 339 -7.91 -29.62 -15.32
C GLY A 339 -9.05 -30.57 -14.96
N LEU A 340 -9.38 -30.69 -13.67
CA LEU A 340 -10.54 -31.45 -13.20
C LEU A 340 -11.85 -30.90 -13.76
N LEU A 341 -12.03 -29.57 -13.73
CA LEU A 341 -13.24 -28.91 -14.23
C LEU A 341 -13.45 -29.13 -15.73
N LEU A 342 -12.39 -29.08 -16.55
CA LEU A 342 -12.47 -29.37 -17.98
C LEU A 342 -12.96 -30.81 -18.26
N ILE A 343 -12.53 -31.77 -17.45
CA ILE A 343 -12.93 -33.17 -17.59
C ILE A 343 -14.39 -33.34 -17.17
N ALA A 344 -14.76 -32.83 -16.00
CA ALA A 344 -16.08 -33.01 -15.42
C ALA A 344 -17.18 -32.30 -16.24
N GLU A 345 -16.95 -31.05 -16.61
CA GLU A 345 -17.98 -30.18 -17.22
C GLU A 345 -18.00 -30.21 -18.74
N ARG A 346 -16.86 -30.52 -19.37
CA ARG A 346 -16.71 -30.47 -20.84
C ARG A 346 -16.30 -31.79 -21.46
N GLY A 347 -16.02 -32.82 -20.66
CA GLY A 347 -15.47 -34.09 -21.16
C GLY A 347 -14.09 -33.95 -21.82
N ASP A 348 -13.40 -32.82 -21.64
CA ASP A 348 -12.12 -32.55 -22.28
C ASP A 348 -10.96 -33.19 -21.52
N VAL A 349 -10.85 -34.51 -21.67
CA VAL A 349 -9.79 -35.32 -21.05
C VAL A 349 -8.39 -34.90 -21.52
N ARG A 350 -8.25 -34.52 -22.79
CA ARG A 350 -6.95 -34.11 -23.34
C ARG A 350 -6.50 -32.78 -22.77
N GLY A 351 -7.38 -31.78 -22.74
CA GLY A 351 -7.14 -30.49 -22.12
C GLY A 351 -6.88 -30.60 -20.63
N GLY A 352 -7.71 -31.36 -19.90
CA GLY A 352 -7.51 -31.59 -18.47
C GLY A 352 -6.14 -32.19 -18.14
N ARG A 353 -5.73 -33.23 -18.87
CA ARG A 353 -4.41 -33.85 -18.70
C ARG A 353 -3.24 -32.99 -19.15
N ARG A 354 -3.45 -32.01 -20.03
CA ARG A 354 -2.43 -31.01 -20.35
C ARG A 354 -2.14 -30.17 -19.10
N TRP A 355 -3.18 -29.68 -18.43
CA TRP A 355 -3.02 -28.89 -17.22
C TRP A 355 -2.47 -29.69 -16.03
N PHE A 356 -2.82 -30.97 -15.88
CA PHE A 356 -2.17 -31.83 -14.89
C PHE A 356 -0.66 -31.94 -15.11
N ARG A 357 -0.19 -32.03 -16.36
CA ARG A 357 1.25 -32.07 -16.65
C ARG A 357 1.94 -30.76 -16.29
N GLU A 358 1.27 -29.63 -16.52
CA GLU A 358 1.80 -28.32 -16.13
C GLU A 358 1.85 -28.16 -14.60
N ALA A 359 0.78 -28.52 -13.89
CA ALA A 359 0.74 -28.55 -12.43
C ALA A 359 1.81 -29.48 -11.83
N ALA A 360 1.98 -30.69 -12.36
CA ALA A 360 2.97 -31.65 -11.89
C ALA A 360 4.42 -31.16 -12.12
N ARG A 361 4.70 -30.51 -13.26
CA ARG A 361 6.00 -29.87 -13.52
C ARG A 361 6.28 -28.72 -12.55
N ALA A 362 5.23 -28.03 -12.11
CA ALA A 362 5.29 -27.01 -11.08
C ALA A 362 5.30 -27.57 -9.65
N GLY A 363 5.43 -28.90 -9.47
CA GLY A 363 5.60 -29.55 -8.17
C GLY A 363 4.30 -29.99 -7.47
N HIS A 364 3.15 -29.88 -8.14
CA HIS A 364 1.87 -30.29 -7.56
C HIS A 364 1.77 -31.81 -7.40
N ARG A 365 1.74 -32.29 -6.15
CA ARG A 365 1.73 -33.74 -5.82
C ARG A 365 0.47 -34.47 -6.31
N GLY A 366 -0.71 -33.87 -6.14
CA GLY A 366 -1.99 -34.44 -6.61
C GLY A 366 -2.01 -34.69 -8.12
N ALA A 367 -1.66 -33.68 -8.92
CA ALA A 367 -1.49 -33.79 -10.36
C ALA A 367 -0.47 -34.88 -10.78
N ALA A 368 0.67 -34.97 -10.08
CA ALA A 368 1.67 -36.01 -10.35
C ALA A 368 1.11 -37.43 -10.10
N ALA A 369 0.37 -37.60 -9.00
CA ALA A 369 -0.29 -38.87 -8.67
C ALA A 369 -1.37 -39.26 -9.69
N GLU A 370 -2.21 -38.31 -10.10
CA GLU A 370 -3.25 -38.53 -11.12
C GLU A 370 -2.67 -38.93 -12.48
N LEU A 371 -1.50 -38.39 -12.85
CA LEU A 371 -0.80 -38.78 -14.08
C LEU A 371 -0.11 -40.15 -13.99
N ALA A 372 0.28 -40.58 -12.79
CA ALA A 372 0.96 -41.85 -12.55
C ALA A 372 0.00 -43.04 -12.37
N SER A 373 -1.31 -42.81 -12.20
CA SER A 373 -2.30 -43.87 -12.03
C SER A 373 -2.48 -44.71 -13.31
N PRO A 374 -2.51 -46.06 -13.24
CA PRO A 374 -2.63 -46.94 -14.42
C PRO A 374 -3.94 -46.77 -15.21
N THR A 375 -5.01 -46.25 -14.61
CA THR A 375 -6.23 -45.87 -15.33
C THR A 375 -5.99 -44.72 -16.32
N ALA A 376 -4.88 -44.00 -16.19
CA ALA A 376 -4.45 -42.96 -17.12
C ALA A 376 -3.84 -43.52 -18.41
N GLU A 377 -3.45 -44.80 -18.48
CA GLU A 377 -3.00 -45.43 -19.74
C GLU A 377 -4.16 -46.10 -20.51
N ALA A 378 -5.23 -46.50 -19.81
CA ALA A 378 -6.43 -47.09 -20.41
C ALA A 378 -7.34 -46.09 -21.14
N GLY A 379 -7.04 -44.79 -21.07
CA GLY A 379 -7.77 -43.69 -21.72
C GLY A 379 -7.67 -43.64 -23.26
N ARG A 380 -7.34 -44.74 -23.94
CA ARG A 380 -7.71 -44.93 -25.35
C ARG A 380 -9.19 -45.29 -25.51
N HIS A 381 -9.91 -45.61 -24.42
CA HIS A 381 -11.35 -45.82 -24.40
C HIS A 381 -12.04 -45.04 -23.25
N GLY A 382 -12.47 -43.83 -23.60
CA GLY A 382 -13.65 -43.05 -23.15
C GLY A 382 -14.19 -42.97 -21.71
N GLU A 383 -14.02 -43.91 -20.77
CA GLU A 383 -15.03 -44.05 -19.68
C GLU A 383 -14.51 -44.01 -18.22
N GLY A 384 -13.22 -43.83 -17.97
CA GLY A 384 -12.67 -44.03 -16.61
C GLY A 384 -12.80 -42.89 -15.60
N ILE A 385 -12.80 -41.62 -16.01
CA ILE A 385 -12.53 -40.49 -15.10
C ILE A 385 -13.83 -39.88 -14.51
N ALA A 386 -14.95 -39.96 -15.22
CA ALA A 386 -16.24 -39.44 -14.76
C ALA A 386 -16.83 -40.22 -13.57
N SER A 387 -16.40 -41.47 -13.36
CA SER A 387 -17.08 -42.39 -12.43
C SER A 387 -16.66 -42.23 -10.95
N ARG A 388 -15.67 -41.37 -10.67
CA ARG A 388 -15.19 -41.08 -9.31
C ARG A 388 -15.64 -39.70 -8.79
N ALA A 389 -16.05 -38.80 -9.66
CA ALA A 389 -16.58 -37.48 -9.29
C ALA A 389 -18.10 -37.50 -8.96
N GLY A 390 -18.80 -38.61 -9.25
CA GLY A 390 -20.27 -38.71 -9.13
C GLY A 390 -20.80 -39.89 -8.31
N ARG A 391 -19.99 -40.50 -7.43
CA ARG A 391 -20.47 -41.57 -6.53
C ARG A 391 -20.31 -41.17 -5.06
N GLN A 392 -21.15 -40.24 -4.64
CA GLN A 392 -21.79 -40.33 -3.33
C GLN A 392 -23.23 -40.80 -3.56
N ASP A 393 -23.57 -41.91 -2.91
CA ASP A 393 -24.88 -42.57 -2.81
C ASP A 393 -25.59 -43.02 -4.10
N GLU A 394 -25.74 -44.34 -4.24
CA GLU A 394 -27.06 -45.00 -4.32
C GLU A 394 -26.95 -46.54 -4.36
N GLY A 395 -27.60 -47.21 -3.38
CA GLY A 395 -27.99 -48.64 -3.35
C GLY A 395 -26.95 -49.62 -2.77
N GLY A 396 -27.04 -50.14 -1.53
CA GLY A 396 -28.09 -50.99 -0.91
C GLY A 396 -27.56 -52.44 -0.82
N ARG A 397 -27.41 -53.14 0.32
CA ARG A 397 -28.45 -53.59 1.28
C ARG A 397 -27.85 -54.31 2.52
N HIS A 398 -28.51 -54.09 3.67
CA HIS A 398 -28.76 -55.00 4.81
C HIS A 398 -27.65 -55.31 5.84
N ALA A 399 -27.71 -54.66 7.01
CA ALA A 399 -27.82 -55.34 8.32
C ALA A 399 -28.20 -54.35 9.46
N ALA A 400 -29.25 -54.73 10.21
CA ALA A 400 -29.67 -54.35 11.57
C ALA A 400 -29.53 -52.89 12.07
N LYS A 401 -30.71 -52.31 12.39
CA LYS A 401 -30.92 -51.06 13.13
C LYS A 401 -30.36 -51.14 14.57
N ASP A 402 -29.60 -50.12 14.96
CA ASP A 402 -29.45 -49.69 16.36
C ASP A 402 -30.05 -48.26 16.47
N PRO A 403 -31.21 -48.07 17.13
CA PRO A 403 -31.90 -46.78 17.16
C PRO A 403 -31.39 -45.93 18.34
N GLY A 404 -30.29 -45.19 18.13
CA GLY A 404 -29.79 -44.28 19.16
C GLY A 404 -28.67 -43.31 18.78
N ALA A 405 -27.99 -43.51 17.65
CA ALA A 405 -26.91 -42.61 17.22
C ALA A 405 -27.39 -41.70 16.09
N GLY A 406 -27.57 -40.41 16.38
CA GLY A 406 -27.69 -39.38 15.34
C GLY A 406 -26.48 -39.40 14.39
N PRO A 407 -26.60 -38.85 13.16
CA PRO A 407 -25.52 -38.89 12.19
C PRO A 407 -24.26 -38.25 12.77
N ARG A 408 -23.24 -39.07 13.06
CA ARG A 408 -21.91 -38.58 13.40
C ARG A 408 -21.41 -37.84 12.17
N ARG A 409 -21.24 -36.51 12.28
CA ARG A 409 -20.54 -35.69 11.29
C ARG A 409 -19.25 -36.43 10.90
N PRO A 410 -18.90 -36.55 9.61
CA PRO A 410 -17.62 -37.14 9.22
C PRO A 410 -16.53 -36.44 10.01
N ALA A 411 -15.70 -37.21 10.72
CA ALA A 411 -14.57 -36.66 11.43
C ALA A 411 -13.73 -35.90 10.40
N VAL A 412 -13.59 -34.59 10.58
CA VAL A 412 -12.71 -33.78 9.76
C VAL A 412 -11.31 -34.37 9.94
N VAL A 413 -10.83 -35.10 8.93
CA VAL A 413 -9.43 -35.49 8.86
C VAL A 413 -8.67 -34.20 8.68
N LEU A 414 -8.21 -33.63 9.80
CA LEU A 414 -7.36 -32.45 9.76
C LEU A 414 -6.10 -32.83 8.95
N PRO A 415 -5.58 -31.94 8.10
CA PRO A 415 -4.28 -32.13 7.50
C PRO A 415 -3.26 -32.52 8.58
N PRO A 416 -2.22 -33.30 8.25
CA PRO A 416 -1.07 -33.49 9.12
C PRO A 416 -0.69 -32.16 9.77
N PHE A 417 -0.27 -32.17 11.04
CA PHE A 417 -0.01 -30.95 11.81
C PHE A 417 0.89 -29.93 11.07
N TRP A 418 1.78 -30.42 10.20
CA TRP A 418 2.72 -29.67 9.37
C TRP A 418 2.11 -28.97 8.14
N ASP A 419 0.95 -29.41 7.68
CA ASP A 419 0.21 -28.80 6.56
C ASP A 419 -0.74 -27.68 7.04
N ARG A 420 -0.71 -27.35 8.33
CA ARG A 420 -1.51 -26.25 8.86
C ARG A 420 -1.00 -24.92 8.32
N PRO A 421 -1.89 -24.05 7.79
CA PRO A 421 -1.51 -22.72 7.35
C PRO A 421 -1.04 -21.87 8.53
N ALA A 422 -0.20 -20.87 8.23
CA ALA A 422 0.18 -19.85 9.20
C ALA A 422 -1.06 -19.12 9.72
N SER A 423 -1.01 -18.65 10.96
CA SER A 423 -2.12 -17.89 11.51
C SER A 423 -2.30 -16.55 10.76
N PRO A 424 -3.52 -15.99 10.68
CA PRO A 424 -3.77 -14.74 9.98
C PRO A 424 -2.90 -13.56 10.48
N GLU A 425 -2.53 -13.57 11.75
CA GLU A 425 -1.65 -12.56 12.36
C GLU A 425 -0.24 -12.62 11.76
N LEU A 426 0.29 -13.83 11.55
CA LEU A 426 1.62 -14.03 10.96
C LEU A 426 1.64 -13.69 9.47
N VAL A 427 0.57 -14.02 8.75
CA VAL A 427 0.39 -13.60 7.35
C VAL A 427 0.42 -12.07 7.26
N ALA A 428 -0.31 -11.38 8.15
CA ALA A 428 -0.30 -9.92 8.17
C ALA A 428 1.08 -9.33 8.50
N ARG A 429 1.86 -9.95 9.41
CA ARG A 429 3.26 -9.56 9.68
C ARG A 429 4.15 -9.76 8.44
N ALA A 430 3.99 -10.86 7.71
CA ALA A 430 4.73 -11.14 6.49
C ALA A 430 4.42 -10.09 5.41
N GLU A 431 3.15 -9.73 5.22
CA GLU A 431 2.74 -8.70 4.25
C GLU A 431 3.29 -7.31 4.61
N LEU A 432 3.16 -6.89 5.87
CA LEU A 432 3.73 -5.63 6.35
C LEU A 432 5.24 -5.56 6.15
N THR A 433 5.94 -6.67 6.41
CA THR A 433 7.39 -6.74 6.20
C THR A 433 7.73 -6.59 4.72
N ALA A 434 7.06 -7.34 3.84
CA ALA A 434 7.30 -7.24 2.41
C ALA A 434 7.04 -5.82 1.89
N ALA A 435 5.97 -5.16 2.36
CA ALA A 435 5.65 -3.78 2.02
C ALA A 435 6.72 -2.79 2.53
N ALA A 436 7.18 -2.95 3.77
CA ALA A 436 8.22 -2.10 4.36
C ALA A 436 9.57 -2.21 3.62
N VAL A 437 9.93 -3.41 3.16
CA VAL A 437 11.16 -3.64 2.37
C VAL A 437 11.02 -3.10 0.96
N ALA A 438 9.89 -3.35 0.28
CA ALA A 438 9.64 -2.84 -1.07
C ALA A 438 9.63 -1.30 -1.13
N ARG A 439 9.08 -0.64 -0.10
CA ARG A 439 9.07 0.82 0.01
C ARG A 439 10.47 1.43 -0.01
N ARG A 440 11.47 0.76 0.56
CA ARG A 440 12.86 1.23 0.62
C ARG A 440 13.65 0.98 -0.68
N GLY A 441 12.98 0.61 -1.77
CA GLY A 441 13.63 0.27 -3.04
C GLY A 441 14.46 -1.02 -2.98
N GLY A 442 14.36 -1.79 -1.90
CA GLY A 442 15.00 -3.09 -1.78
C GLY A 442 14.34 -4.14 -2.67
N THR A 443 15.08 -5.19 -3.04
CA THR A 443 14.51 -6.33 -3.77
C THR A 443 13.30 -6.88 -3.00
N PRO A 444 12.12 -6.97 -3.63
CA PRO A 444 10.89 -7.33 -2.92
C PRO A 444 10.99 -8.74 -2.35
N LEU A 445 10.58 -8.89 -1.08
CA LEU A 445 10.49 -10.19 -0.43
C LEU A 445 9.15 -10.84 -0.76
N LYS A 446 9.14 -12.15 -0.99
CA LYS A 446 7.90 -12.89 -1.25
C LYS A 446 7.15 -13.12 0.05
N VAL A 447 5.89 -12.69 0.10
CA VAL A 447 5.00 -12.89 1.25
C VAL A 447 4.86 -14.38 1.60
N ALA A 448 4.78 -15.26 0.59
CA ALA A 448 4.68 -16.70 0.79
C ALA A 448 5.89 -17.28 1.55
N ASP A 449 7.11 -16.87 1.17
CA ASP A 449 8.35 -17.33 1.81
C ASP A 449 8.41 -16.86 3.28
N LEU A 450 8.08 -15.59 3.53
CA LEU A 450 8.02 -15.03 4.89
C LEU A 450 6.96 -15.72 5.75
N THR A 451 5.79 -16.00 5.17
CA THR A 451 4.69 -16.71 5.83
C THR A 451 5.09 -18.15 6.16
N GLU A 452 5.79 -18.84 5.26
CA GLU A 452 6.30 -20.18 5.48
C GLU A 452 7.32 -20.19 6.62
N ILE A 453 8.26 -19.24 6.65
CA ILE A 453 9.24 -19.08 7.74
C ILE A 453 8.54 -18.88 9.08
N LEU A 454 7.66 -17.87 9.16
CA LEU A 454 6.94 -17.52 10.40
C LEU A 454 6.05 -18.67 10.88
N GLY A 455 5.27 -19.26 9.96
CA GLY A 455 4.36 -20.37 10.25
C GLY A 455 5.09 -21.63 10.66
N THR A 456 6.20 -21.97 10.01
CA THR A 456 7.02 -23.13 10.41
C THR A 456 7.55 -22.96 11.82
N TRP A 457 8.12 -21.79 12.13
CA TRP A 457 8.62 -21.51 13.45
C TRP A 457 7.53 -21.60 14.51
N ASP A 458 6.37 -20.97 14.27
CA ASP A 458 5.22 -21.03 15.17
C ASP A 458 4.76 -22.47 15.41
N LEU A 459 4.69 -23.30 14.36
CA LEU A 459 4.27 -24.70 14.49
C LEU A 459 5.26 -25.54 15.32
N VAL A 460 6.57 -25.46 15.05
CA VAL A 460 7.58 -26.25 15.79
C VAL A 460 7.79 -25.73 17.22
N THR A 461 7.42 -24.47 17.51
CA THR A 461 7.54 -23.85 18.84
C THR A 461 6.18 -23.59 19.50
N ARG A 462 5.10 -24.20 19.01
CA ARG A 462 3.74 -23.99 19.57
C ARG A 462 3.62 -24.44 21.03
N PRO A 463 4.54 -25.29 21.54
CA PRO A 463 5.06 -25.18 22.89
C PRO A 463 6.57 -24.86 22.83
N PRO A 464 7.11 -23.82 23.51
CA PRO A 464 7.86 -24.14 24.73
C PRO A 464 8.04 -22.97 25.76
N ARG A 465 8.54 -23.32 26.95
CA ARG A 465 9.08 -22.37 27.93
C ARG A 465 10.46 -21.87 27.47
N ASP A 466 10.57 -20.55 27.36
CA ASP A 466 11.75 -19.74 27.00
C ASP A 466 12.47 -20.07 25.67
N ARG A 467 13.14 -19.06 25.10
CA ARG A 467 13.81 -19.14 23.79
C ARG A 467 15.01 -20.10 23.77
N ALA A 468 15.81 -20.10 24.84
CA ALA A 468 17.02 -20.91 24.92
C ALA A 468 16.67 -22.39 25.04
N GLY A 469 15.62 -22.69 25.82
CA GLY A 469 15.00 -24.00 25.94
C GLY A 469 14.43 -24.49 24.62
N ALA A 470 13.73 -23.64 23.87
CA ALA A 470 13.21 -23.98 22.53
C ALA A 470 14.31 -24.44 21.57
N LEU A 471 15.40 -23.65 21.47
CA LEU A 471 16.51 -23.94 20.58
C LEU A 471 17.27 -25.21 20.98
N ALA A 472 17.55 -25.38 22.28
CA ALA A 472 18.23 -26.57 22.78
C ALA A 472 17.39 -27.84 22.57
N TRP A 473 16.07 -27.74 22.79
CA TRP A 473 15.13 -28.83 22.55
C TRP A 473 15.03 -29.20 21.06
N LEU A 474 14.96 -28.22 20.16
CA LEU A 474 14.91 -28.44 18.71
C LEU A 474 16.21 -29.07 18.18
N ALA A 475 17.36 -28.56 18.61
CA ALA A 475 18.67 -29.10 18.21
C ALA A 475 18.88 -30.54 18.69
N GLY A 476 18.26 -30.95 19.80
CA GLY A 476 18.32 -32.33 20.28
C GLY A 476 17.38 -33.31 19.58
N ARG A 477 16.47 -32.82 18.71
CA ARG A 477 15.40 -33.63 18.06
C ARG A 477 15.40 -33.57 16.54
N SER A 478 16.25 -32.74 15.96
CA SER A 478 16.39 -32.59 14.50
C SER A 478 17.86 -32.67 14.13
N ASP A 479 18.14 -33.07 12.88
CA ASP A 479 19.50 -33.06 12.33
C ASP A 479 19.95 -31.65 11.89
N VAL A 480 19.12 -30.63 12.16
CA VAL A 480 19.40 -29.24 11.79
C VAL A 480 20.40 -28.62 12.78
N PRO A 481 21.52 -28.04 12.30
CA PRO A 481 22.53 -27.45 13.18
C PRO A 481 21.98 -26.34 14.07
N ARG A 482 22.46 -26.29 15.32
CA ARG A 482 22.04 -25.28 16.32
C ARG A 482 22.21 -23.85 15.83
N ASP A 483 23.28 -23.56 15.10
CA ASP A 483 23.55 -22.22 14.55
C ASP A 483 22.53 -21.83 13.48
N ALA A 484 22.08 -22.78 12.66
CA ALA A 484 21.04 -22.56 11.66
C ALA A 484 19.68 -22.27 12.32
N LEU A 485 19.34 -22.98 13.40
CA LEU A 485 18.16 -22.72 14.22
C LEU A 485 18.20 -21.34 14.88
N ALA A 486 19.36 -20.95 15.41
CA ALA A 486 19.55 -19.64 16.01
C ALA A 486 19.39 -18.51 14.96
N TYR A 487 19.88 -18.73 13.74
CA TYR A 487 19.73 -17.79 12.64
C TYR A 487 18.27 -17.65 12.18
N LEU A 488 17.55 -18.76 11.99
CA LEU A 488 16.11 -18.76 11.71
C LEU A 488 15.32 -18.01 12.80
N ALA A 489 15.65 -18.22 14.09
CA ALA A 489 15.04 -17.47 15.19
C ALA A 489 15.30 -15.96 15.10
N SER A 490 16.52 -15.56 14.74
CA SER A 490 16.92 -14.15 14.59
C SER A 490 16.13 -13.45 13.48
N VAL A 491 16.02 -14.11 12.31
CA VAL A 491 15.22 -13.57 11.20
C VAL A 491 13.75 -13.48 11.60
N ARG A 492 13.18 -14.53 12.20
CA ARG A 492 11.81 -14.53 12.70
C ARG A 492 11.53 -13.39 13.67
N ASP A 493 12.45 -13.08 14.58
CA ASP A 493 12.27 -11.95 15.50
C ASP A 493 12.27 -10.61 14.78
N THR A 494 13.11 -10.45 13.75
CA THR A 494 13.13 -9.24 12.90
C THR A 494 11.80 -9.07 12.16
N LEU A 495 11.22 -10.17 11.65
CA LEU A 495 9.91 -10.17 10.98
C LEU A 495 8.75 -9.83 11.95
N LEU A 496 8.88 -10.17 13.23
CA LEU A 496 7.84 -9.89 14.24
C LEU A 496 7.99 -8.52 14.90
N ARG A 497 9.23 -8.06 15.08
CA ARG A 497 9.61 -6.83 15.77
C ARG A 497 10.52 -5.99 14.87
N PRO A 498 9.93 -5.19 13.98
CA PRO A 498 10.68 -4.31 13.10
C PRO A 498 11.59 -3.36 13.88
N GLY A 499 12.82 -3.12 13.42
CA GLY A 499 13.72 -2.13 14.04
C GLY A 499 14.69 -2.66 15.08
N GLY A 500 14.53 -3.91 15.52
CA GLY A 500 15.55 -4.58 16.35
C GLY A 500 16.80 -4.98 15.58
N ALA A 501 16.69 -5.12 14.25
CA ALA A 501 17.77 -5.47 13.33
C ALA A 501 17.42 -4.99 11.91
N PRO A 502 18.39 -4.93 10.98
CA PRO A 502 18.13 -4.73 9.56
C PRO A 502 17.20 -5.81 9.01
N TRP A 503 16.34 -5.44 8.05
CA TRP A 503 15.50 -6.41 7.34
C TRP A 503 16.36 -7.45 6.60
N PRO A 504 15.92 -8.72 6.55
CA PRO A 504 16.66 -9.76 5.85
C PRO A 504 16.66 -9.51 4.34
N THR A 505 17.80 -9.76 3.70
CA THR A 505 17.93 -9.75 2.24
C THR A 505 17.24 -10.99 1.62
N PRO A 506 16.90 -10.97 0.31
CA PRO A 506 16.32 -12.15 -0.35
C PRO A 506 17.16 -13.42 -0.22
N ALA A 507 18.50 -13.30 -0.29
CA ALA A 507 19.41 -14.43 -0.13
C ALA A 507 19.40 -14.98 1.30
N GLU A 508 19.21 -14.12 2.30
CA GLU A 508 19.03 -14.56 3.69
C GLU A 508 17.69 -15.26 3.87
N VAL A 509 16.61 -14.71 3.30
CA VAL A 509 15.29 -15.35 3.30
C VAL A 509 15.35 -16.74 2.67
N GLU A 510 16.02 -16.89 1.53
CA GLU A 510 16.17 -18.19 0.86
C GLU A 510 16.93 -19.21 1.73
N ARG A 511 18.03 -18.80 2.37
CA ARG A 511 18.78 -19.67 3.30
C ARG A 511 17.92 -20.10 4.49
N VAL A 512 17.20 -19.15 5.08
CA VAL A 512 16.35 -19.39 6.26
C VAL A 512 15.15 -20.26 5.90
N LEU A 513 14.60 -20.08 4.70
CA LEU A 513 13.52 -20.90 4.16
C LEU A 513 13.95 -22.36 3.96
N ALA A 514 15.17 -22.60 3.48
CA ALA A 514 15.73 -23.95 3.39
C ALA A 514 15.79 -24.62 4.78
N VAL A 515 16.28 -23.91 5.79
CA VAL A 515 16.31 -24.40 7.18
C VAL A 515 14.90 -24.71 7.70
N ALA A 516 13.92 -23.84 7.41
CA ALA A 516 12.52 -24.07 7.79
C ALA A 516 11.95 -25.33 7.11
N ARG A 517 12.26 -25.57 5.83
CA ARG A 517 11.82 -26.76 5.09
C ARG A 517 12.50 -28.03 5.56
N ASP A 518 13.78 -27.98 5.90
CA ASP A 518 14.52 -29.10 6.48
C ASP A 518 13.91 -29.48 7.84
N LEU A 519 13.55 -28.49 8.66
CA LEU A 519 12.85 -28.74 9.92
C LEU A 519 11.50 -29.44 9.73
N ARG A 520 10.71 -29.03 8.72
CA ARG A 520 9.44 -29.71 8.40
C ARG A 520 9.66 -31.13 7.89
N SER A 521 10.74 -31.37 7.15
CA SER A 521 11.02 -32.66 6.50
C SER A 521 11.63 -33.68 7.48
N ALA A 522 12.43 -33.22 8.44
CA ALA A 522 13.06 -34.06 9.45
C ALA A 522 12.06 -34.56 10.53
N TRP A 523 10.85 -34.03 10.57
CA TRP A 523 9.87 -34.35 11.60
C TRP A 523 8.80 -35.34 11.10
N PRO A 524 8.65 -36.53 11.71
CA PRO A 524 7.58 -37.45 11.33
C PRO A 524 6.19 -36.88 11.67
N PRO A 525 5.13 -37.32 10.94
CA PRO A 525 3.77 -36.82 11.08
C PRO A 525 3.11 -37.10 12.43
#